data_AF-A0A1C6IWG1-F1
#
_entry.id   AF-A0A1C6IWG1-F1
#
_cell.length_a   1.000
_cell.length_b   1.000
_cell.length_c   1.000
_cell.angle_alpha   90.00
_cell.angle_beta   90.00
_cell.angle_gamma   90.00
#
_symmetry.space_group_name_H-M   'P 1'
#
loop_
_entity.id
_entity.type
_entity.pdbx_description
1 polymer ?
#
loop_
_entity_poly.entity_id
_entity_poly.type
_entity_poly.pdbx_seq_one_letter_code
_entity_poly.pdbx_strand_id
1 'polypeptide(L)'
;MYGKVRHCDNDIIYCSVEFEDGCKSYYYISDDDSIQVGDFVIVPAGKDNHEAVVEVVKKEYFAEENVPLPMEKTKHIIRKCTDADFDLPDDEPV
;
A
#
# COMPACT_ATOMS: atom_id res chain seq x y z
N MET A 1 12.85 29.08 3.38
CA MET A 1 12.59 28.03 4.39
C MET A 1 11.15 27.61 4.17
N TYR A 2 10.76 26.48 3.57
CA TYR A 2 11.43 25.26 3.10
C TYR A 2 10.80 24.88 1.75
N GLY A 3 11.46 24.02 0.98
CA GLY A 3 11.20 23.74 -0.42
C GLY A 3 9.72 23.60 -0.76
N LYS A 4 9.25 24.44 -1.70
CA LYS A 4 8.01 24.19 -2.42
C LYS A 4 8.25 22.89 -3.18
N VAL A 5 7.87 21.76 -2.59
CA VAL A 5 7.85 20.47 -3.27
C VAL A 5 6.98 20.73 -4.49
N ARG A 6 7.63 20.82 -5.65
CA ARG A 6 6.91 20.84 -6.91
C ARG A 6 6.34 19.45 -6.97
N HIS A 7 5.09 19.29 -6.52
CA HIS A 7 4.33 18.15 -6.96
C HIS A 7 4.29 18.28 -8.48
N CYS A 8 5.11 17.49 -9.14
CA CYS A 8 4.90 17.26 -10.55
C CYS A 8 3.61 16.45 -10.59
N ASP A 9 2.66 16.82 -11.44
CA ASP A 9 1.37 16.13 -11.59
C ASP A 9 1.48 14.63 -11.98
N ASN A 10 2.68 14.04 -11.92
CA ASN A 10 3.05 12.67 -12.25
C ASN A 10 3.85 11.98 -11.12
N ASP A 11 3.79 12.49 -9.89
CA ASP A 11 4.39 11.81 -8.74
C ASP A 11 3.59 10.55 -8.38
N ILE A 12 4.29 9.42 -8.24
CA ILE A 12 3.72 8.13 -7.90
C ILE A 12 3.79 7.93 -6.40
N ILE A 13 2.68 7.48 -5.81
CA ILE A 13 2.58 7.23 -4.38
C ILE A 13 3.08 5.82 -4.09
N TYR A 14 4.17 5.72 -3.34
CA TYR A 14 4.69 4.46 -2.83
C TYR A 14 4.40 4.36 -1.34
N CYS A 15 3.71 3.29 -0.96
CA CYS A 15 3.46 2.92 0.42
C CYS A 15 4.34 1.73 0.79
N SER A 16 5.14 1.85 1.84
CA SER A 16 5.77 0.72 2.49
C SER A 16 4.78 0.11 3.47
N VAL A 17 4.51 -1.18 3.33
CA VAL A 17 3.58 -1.92 4.18
C VAL A 17 4.31 -3.02 4.94
N GLU A 18 3.90 -3.27 6.17
CA GLU A 18 4.37 -4.40 6.97
C GLU A 18 3.24 -5.40 7.19
N PHE A 19 3.58 -6.67 7.03
CA PHE A 19 2.71 -7.79 7.41
C PHE A 19 2.85 -8.04 8.90
N GLU A 20 1.84 -8.64 9.55
CA GLU A 20 1.84 -8.94 11.00
C GLU A 20 3.08 -9.75 11.46
N ASP A 21 3.73 -10.47 10.55
CA ASP A 21 4.97 -11.19 10.84
C ASP A 21 6.16 -10.26 11.18
N GLY A 22 6.04 -8.94 10.94
CA GLY A 22 6.98 -7.89 11.38
C GLY A 22 8.40 -8.00 10.81
N CYS A 23 8.64 -8.94 9.90
CA CYS A 23 9.98 -9.28 9.46
C CYS A 23 10.49 -8.40 8.31
N LYS A 24 9.61 -7.92 7.43
CA LYS A 24 9.96 -7.17 6.21
C LYS A 24 8.84 -6.23 5.77
N SER A 25 9.22 -5.00 5.46
CA SER A 25 8.35 -4.05 4.77
C SER A 25 8.48 -4.16 3.26
N TYR A 26 7.38 -4.05 2.53
CA TYR A 26 7.33 -4.12 1.08
C TYR A 26 6.70 -2.87 0.49
N TYR A 27 7.21 -2.40 -0.63
CA TYR A 27 6.65 -1.27 -1.34
C TYR A 27 5.51 -1.68 -2.26
N TYR A 28 4.41 -0.94 -2.20
CA TYR A 28 3.26 -1.02 -3.09
C TYR A 28 2.95 0.38 -3.63
N ILE A 29 2.41 0.43 -4.85
CA ILE A 29 1.92 1.68 -5.43
C ILE A 29 0.49 1.90 -4.97
N SER A 30 0.19 3.13 -4.56
CA SER A 30 -1.18 3.58 -4.28
C SER A 30 -1.64 4.51 -5.39
N ASP A 31 -2.87 4.34 -5.85
CA ASP A 31 -3.59 5.36 -6.64
C ASP A 31 -4.41 6.29 -5.72
N ASP A 32 -4.68 5.84 -4.48
CA ASP A 32 -5.43 6.60 -3.50
C ASP A 32 -4.50 7.37 -2.56
N ASP A 33 -4.59 8.70 -2.60
CA ASP A 33 -3.82 9.60 -1.74
C ASP A 33 -4.39 9.71 -0.32
N SER A 34 -5.62 9.25 -0.09
CA SER A 34 -6.25 9.28 1.24
C SER A 34 -5.63 8.26 2.20
N ILE A 35 -4.89 7.27 1.68
CA ILE A 35 -4.10 6.33 2.47
C ILE A 35 -2.97 7.08 3.17
N GLN A 36 -2.86 6.89 4.49
CA GLN A 36 -1.85 7.50 5.35
C GLN A 36 -1.08 6.40 6.12
N VAL A 37 0.04 6.80 6.73
CA VAL A 37 0.79 5.91 7.63
C VAL A 37 -0.08 5.57 8.85
N GLY A 38 -0.12 4.29 9.22
CA GLY A 38 -0.98 3.72 10.24
C GLY A 38 -2.34 3.22 9.71
N ASP A 39 -2.65 3.44 8.43
CA ASP A 39 -3.84 2.84 7.83
C ASP A 39 -3.59 1.38 7.48
N PHE A 40 -4.64 0.57 7.63
CA PHE A 40 -4.69 -0.77 7.09
C PHE A 40 -5.16 -0.74 5.65
N VAL A 41 -4.51 -1.50 4.78
CA VAL A 41 -4.82 -1.59 3.35
C VAL A 41 -4.82 -3.05 2.91
N ILE A 42 -5.55 -3.33 1.84
CA ILE A 42 -5.63 -4.66 1.26
C ILE A 42 -4.68 -4.72 0.07
N VAL A 43 -3.76 -5.68 0.10
CA VAL A 43 -2.76 -5.87 -0.96
C VAL A 43 -2.75 -7.31 -1.45
N PRO A 44 -2.37 -7.55 -2.71
CA PRO A 44 -2.18 -8.90 -3.23
C PRO A 44 -0.83 -9.46 -2.75
N ALA A 45 -0.87 -10.58 -2.03
CA ALA A 45 0.31 -11.23 -1.45
C ALA A 45 0.56 -12.63 -2.04
N GLY A 46 1.83 -13.02 -2.04
CA GLY A 46 2.28 -14.32 -2.54
C GLY A 46 2.11 -14.53 -4.05
N LYS A 47 2.29 -15.78 -4.48
CA LYS A 47 2.16 -16.19 -5.89
C LYS A 47 0.71 -16.31 -6.33
N ASP A 48 -0.19 -16.63 -5.40
CA ASP A 48 -1.62 -16.76 -5.64
C ASP A 48 -2.33 -15.40 -5.72
N ASN A 49 -1.68 -14.32 -5.28
CA ASN A 49 -2.27 -12.98 -5.16
C ASN A 49 -3.47 -12.99 -4.22
N HIS A 50 -3.40 -13.76 -3.13
CA HIS A 50 -4.42 -13.69 -2.09
C HIS A 50 -4.42 -12.28 -1.49
N GLU A 51 -5.60 -11.79 -1.14
CA GLU A 51 -5.76 -10.52 -0.48
C GLU A 51 -5.29 -10.64 0.97
N ALA A 52 -4.45 -9.70 1.40
CA ALA A 52 -3.94 -9.62 2.76
C ALA A 52 -4.09 -8.20 3.30
N VAL A 53 -4.55 -8.09 4.54
CA VAL A 53 -4.60 -6.83 5.28
C VAL A 53 -3.21 -6.55 5.84
N VAL A 54 -2.68 -5.37 5.53
CA VAL A 54 -1.34 -4.94 5.94
C VAL A 54 -1.38 -3.51 6.45
N GLU A 55 -0.48 -3.16 7.36
CA GLU A 55 -0.36 -1.80 7.88
C GLU A 55 0.61 -0.98 7.02
N VAL A 56 0.21 0.24 6.66
CA VAL A 56 1.08 1.20 5.99
C VAL A 56 2.01 1.83 7.01
N VAL A 57 3.31 1.52 6.92
CA VAL A 57 4.33 2.04 7.86
C VAL A 57 5.08 3.25 7.30
N LYS A 58 5.01 3.46 5.97
CA LYS A 58 5.63 4.60 5.31
C LYS A 58 4.86 4.99 4.05
N LYS A 59 4.77 6.28 3.77
CA LYS A 59 4.22 6.82 2.51
C LYS A 59 5.20 7.85 1.94
N GLU A 60 5.55 7.70 0.68
CA GLU A 60 6.47 8.57 -0.05
C GLU A 60 5.98 8.81 -1.47
N TYR A 61 6.35 9.96 -2.03
CA TYR A 61 6.05 10.33 -3.41
C TYR A 61 7.34 10.31 -4.20
N PHE A 62 7.32 9.62 -5.34
CA PHE A 62 8.47 9.51 -6.24
C PHE A 62 8.06 9.89 -7.65
N ALA A 63 8.88 10.69 -8.33
CA ALA A 63 8.75 10.84 -9.77
C ALA A 63 9.03 9.49 -10.46
N GLU A 64 8.42 9.25 -11.62
CA GLU A 64 8.57 8.00 -12.41
C GLU A 64 10.03 7.58 -12.63
N GLU A 65 10.94 8.55 -12.82
CA GLU A 65 12.38 8.30 -13.01
C GLU A 65 13.16 8.02 -11.70
N ASN A 66 12.56 8.32 -10.54
CA ASN A 66 13.19 8.23 -9.21
C ASN A 66 12.57 7.13 -8.32
N VAL A 67 11.68 6.30 -8.87
CA VAL A 67 11.00 5.26 -8.09
C VAL A 67 12.00 4.25 -7.49
N PRO A 68 11.78 3.79 -6.25
CA PRO A 68 12.68 2.83 -5.59
C PRO A 68 12.65 1.45 -6.28
N LEU A 69 11.53 1.13 -6.92
CA LEU A 69 11.29 -0.09 -7.67
C LEU A 69 10.56 0.28 -8.97
N PRO A 70 10.80 -0.42 -10.08
CA PRO A 70 10.07 -0.16 -11.31
C PRO A 70 8.58 -0.45 -11.13
N MET A 71 7.73 0.44 -11.66
CA MET A 71 6.27 0.34 -11.51
C MET A 71 5.72 -0.98 -12.04
N GLU A 72 6.26 -1.46 -13.16
CA GLU A 72 5.86 -2.72 -13.81
C GLU A 72 6.06 -3.97 -12.93
N LYS A 73 6.95 -3.89 -11.93
CA LYS A 73 7.22 -4.99 -10.99
C LYS A 73 6.58 -4.77 -9.62
N THR A 74 6.13 -3.54 -9.36
CA THR A 74 5.57 -3.17 -8.07
C THR A 74 4.08 -3.44 -8.11
N LYS A 75 3.58 -4.16 -7.10
CA LYS A 75 2.15 -4.44 -6.96
C LYS A 75 1.42 -3.18 -6.49
N HIS A 76 0.14 -3.09 -6.83
CA HIS A 76 -0.71 -1.98 -6.42
C HIS A 76 -1.53 -2.35 -5.19
N ILE A 77 -1.79 -1.37 -4.34
CA ILE A 77 -2.78 -1.48 -3.27
C ILE A 77 -4.15 -1.62 -3.92
N ILE A 78 -4.93 -2.61 -3.47
CA ILE A 78 -6.27 -2.87 -4.02
C ILE A 78 -7.24 -1.80 -3.50
N ARG A 79 -7.27 -1.60 -2.19
CA ARG A 79 -8.08 -0.58 -1.50
C ARG A 79 -7.62 -0.36 -0.07
N LYS A 80 -8.08 0.73 0.53
CA LYS A 80 -8.01 0.94 1.98
C LYS A 80 -8.93 -0.07 2.70
N CYS A 81 -8.43 -0.63 3.80
CA CYS A 81 -9.21 -1.52 4.65
C CYS A 81 -10.30 -0.71 5.36
N THR A 82 -11.51 -1.29 5.44
CA THR A 82 -12.69 -0.68 6.07
C THR A 82 -13.11 -1.53 7.27
N ASP A 83 -13.90 -0.98 8.18
CA ASP A 83 -14.44 -1.72 9.35
C ASP A 83 -15.13 -3.04 8.95
N ALA A 84 -15.84 -3.05 7.82
CA ALA A 84 -16.47 -4.26 7.27
C ALA A 84 -15.51 -5.39 6.89
N ASP A 85 -14.22 -5.11 6.68
CA ASP A 85 -13.20 -6.12 6.35
C ASP A 85 -12.71 -6.86 7.59
N PHE A 86 -12.75 -6.18 8.75
CA PHE A 86 -12.47 -6.77 10.05
C PHE A 86 -13.66 -7.58 10.60
N ASP A 87 -14.85 -7.37 10.05
CA ASP A 87 -16.12 -7.98 10.46
C ASP A 87 -16.56 -9.14 9.55
N LEU A 88 -15.65 -9.72 8.75
CA LEU A 88 -15.95 -10.97 8.05
C LEU A 88 -16.20 -12.07 9.10
N PRO A 89 -17.43 -12.62 9.18
CA PRO A 89 -17.68 -13.74 10.06
C PRO A 89 -16.87 -14.94 9.56
N ASP A 90 -16.02 -15.45 10.44
CA ASP A 90 -15.46 -16.79 10.36
C ASP A 90 -16.61 -17.81 10.51
N ASP A 91 -17.50 -17.93 9.53
CA ASP A 91 -18.43 -19.05 9.42
C ASP A 91 -19.16 -19.04 8.06
N GLU A 92 -18.68 -19.83 7.10
CA GLU A 92 -19.61 -20.53 6.18
C GLU A 92 -19.20 -22.02 6.12
N PRO A 93 -19.64 -22.85 7.09
CA PRO A 93 -19.79 -24.27 6.87
C PRO A 93 -21.12 -24.52 6.12
N VAL A 94 -21.04 -24.99 4.87
CA VAL A 94 -22.15 -25.68 4.19
C VAL A 94 -21.79 -27.13 3.86
#